data_AF-A0A6B3CNH9-F1
#
_entry.id   AF-A0A6B3CNH9-F1
#
_cell.length_a   1.000
_cell.length_b   1.000
_cell.length_c   1.000
_cell.angle_alpha   90.00
_cell.angle_beta   90.00
_cell.angle_gamma   90.00
#
_symmetry.space_group_name_H-M   'P 1'
#
loop_
_entity.id
_entity.type
_entity.pdbx_description
1 polymer ?
#
loop_
_entity_poly.entity_id
_entity_poly.type
_entity_poly.pdbx_seq_one_letter_code
_entity_poly.pdbx_strand_id
1 'polypeptide(L)'
;KADWGTTAEGPVRLAIAAAEYGSRLVHVSSDAVFSGARITYDESCPPDPVTPYGAAKAAAETGVLIVHPKATVARTSLIIGHGRSVHEHAVRELATGTRDGALFTDDIRCPVHVTDLAAALLELASYDAAGIHHLAGSDALSRHEL
;
A
#
# COMPACT_ATOMS: atom_id res chain seq x y z
N LYS A 1 10.04 -4.83 12.99
CA LYS A 1 11.01 -3.69 12.93
C LYS A 1 10.95 -3.15 11.50
N ALA A 2 10.63 -1.87 11.29
CA ALA A 2 10.61 -1.30 9.95
C ALA A 2 12.02 -0.82 9.57
N ASP A 3 12.43 -1.09 8.33
CA ASP A 3 13.62 -0.47 7.75
C ASP A 3 13.25 0.91 7.22
N TRP A 4 13.52 1.95 8.02
CA TRP A 4 13.21 3.34 7.70
C TRP A 4 14.03 3.86 6.53
N GLY A 5 15.27 3.40 6.37
CA GLY A 5 16.14 3.83 5.27
C GLY A 5 15.52 3.47 3.92
N THR A 6 15.03 2.23 3.80
CA THR A 6 14.35 1.77 2.58
C THR A 6 12.91 2.30 2.46
N THR A 7 12.16 2.30 3.56
CA THR A 7 10.70 2.55 3.49
C THR A 7 10.34 4.03 3.47
N ALA A 8 11.10 4.88 4.17
CA ALA A 8 10.81 6.31 4.31
C ALA A 8 11.83 7.17 3.56
N GLU A 9 13.12 6.99 3.82
CA GLU A 9 14.15 7.89 3.25
C GLU A 9 14.36 7.66 1.76
N GLY A 10 14.39 6.40 1.31
CA GLY A 10 14.58 6.01 -0.09
C GLY A 10 13.59 6.69 -1.03
N PRO A 11 12.26 6.59 -0.79
CA PRO A 11 11.26 7.28 -1.59
C PRO A 11 11.43 8.80 -1.65
N VAL A 12 11.80 9.44 -0.53
CA VAL A 12 12.02 10.90 -0.50
C VAL A 12 13.21 11.28 -1.36
N ARG A 13 14.32 10.52 -1.30
CA ARG A 13 15.48 10.74 -2.18
C ARG A 13 15.12 10.57 -3.66
N LEU A 14 14.31 9.56 -3.98
CA LEU A 14 13.81 9.35 -5.34
C LEU A 14 12.90 10.50 -5.79
N ALA A 15 12.05 11.03 -4.91
CA ALA A 15 11.19 12.16 -5.19
C ALA A 15 11.97 13.45 -5.46
N ILE A 16 13.03 13.73 -4.69
CA ILE A 16 13.94 14.86 -4.94
C ILE A 16 14.56 14.74 -6.34
N ALA A 17 15.12 13.58 -6.67
CA ALA A 17 15.71 13.35 -7.99
C ALA A 17 14.65 13.46 -9.10
N ALA A 18 13.48 12.86 -8.92
CA ALA A 18 12.42 12.93 -9.91
C ALA A 18 11.97 14.38 -10.15
N ALA A 19 11.85 15.20 -9.10
CA ALA A 19 11.53 16.62 -9.24
C ALA A 19 12.64 17.39 -9.98
N GLU A 20 13.92 17.14 -9.66
CA GLU A 20 15.08 17.77 -10.31
C GLU A 20 15.12 17.52 -11.82
N TYR A 21 14.83 16.28 -12.25
CA TYR A 21 14.84 15.89 -13.66
C TYR A 21 13.48 16.06 -14.37
N GLY A 22 12.48 16.65 -13.70
CA GLY A 22 11.12 16.78 -14.25
C GLY A 22 10.44 15.44 -14.57
N SER A 23 10.84 14.37 -13.89
CA SER A 23 10.26 13.04 -14.03
C SER A 23 8.98 12.90 -13.21
N ARG A 24 8.02 12.15 -13.75
CA ARG A 24 6.85 11.73 -12.97
C ARG A 24 7.27 10.70 -11.93
N LEU A 25 6.65 10.77 -10.76
CA LEU A 25 6.82 9.80 -9.69
C LEU A 25 5.44 9.29 -9.23
N VAL A 26 5.26 7.97 -9.26
CA VAL A 26 4.18 7.27 -8.57
C VAL A 26 4.79 6.49 -7.42
N HIS A 27 4.50 6.92 -6.20
CA HIS A 27 4.96 6.27 -4.97
C HIS A 27 3.91 5.29 -4.46
N VAL A 28 4.24 3.99 -4.42
CA VAL A 28 3.36 2.96 -3.86
C VAL A 28 3.46 2.94 -2.34
N SER A 29 2.34 3.30 -1.70
CA SER A 29 2.15 3.26 -0.25
C SER A 29 1.29 2.06 0.16
N SER A 30 0.61 2.11 1.30
CA SER A 30 -0.14 1.00 1.87
C SER A 30 -1.28 1.51 2.74
N ASP A 31 -2.37 0.76 2.81
CA ASP A 31 -3.42 0.90 3.82
C ASP A 31 -2.93 0.77 5.28
N ALA A 32 -1.74 0.22 5.52
CA ALA A 32 -1.09 0.17 6.83
C ALA A 32 -0.77 1.56 7.41
N VAL A 33 -0.93 2.64 6.64
CA VAL A 33 -0.90 4.02 7.13
C VAL A 33 -2.09 4.35 8.03
N PHE A 34 -3.12 3.50 8.05
CA PHE A 34 -4.30 3.63 8.87
C PHE A 34 -4.35 2.62 10.03
N SER A 35 -5.02 3.00 11.11
CA SER A 35 -5.21 2.17 12.31
C SER A 35 -6.21 1.04 12.14
N GLY A 36 -7.18 1.19 11.23
CA GLY A 36 -8.36 0.33 11.15
C GLY A 36 -9.48 0.69 12.14
N ALA A 37 -9.39 1.84 12.83
CA ALA A 37 -10.43 2.32 13.75
C ALA A 37 -11.73 2.76 13.04
N ARG A 38 -11.72 2.89 11.72
CA ARG A 38 -12.89 3.25 10.88
C ARG A 38 -13.23 2.13 9.93
N ILE A 39 -14.50 2.05 9.54
CA ILE A 39 -15.00 1.08 8.55
C ILE A 39 -14.43 1.39 7.17
N THR A 40 -14.31 2.67 6.81
CA THR A 40 -13.79 3.12 5.52
C THR A 40 -12.88 4.33 5.70
N TYR A 41 -11.89 4.44 4.81
CA TYR A 41 -10.97 5.58 4.71
C TYR A 41 -11.01 6.11 3.28
N ASP A 42 -11.26 7.41 3.14
CA ASP A 42 -11.05 8.13 1.88
C ASP A 42 -9.63 8.74 1.84
N GLU A 43 -9.23 9.26 0.69
CA GLU A 43 -7.90 9.83 0.45
C GLU A 43 -7.62 11.09 1.29
N SER A 44 -8.66 11.77 1.78
CA SER A 44 -8.53 12.95 2.63
C SER A 44 -8.28 12.61 4.10
N CYS A 45 -8.51 11.35 4.49
CA CYS A 45 -8.27 10.90 5.86
C CYS A 45 -6.78 11.00 6.21
N PRO A 46 -6.43 11.62 7.35
CA PRO A 46 -5.05 11.67 7.80
C PRO A 46 -4.57 10.27 8.23
N PRO A 47 -3.32 9.89 7.92
CA PRO A 47 -2.71 8.67 8.45
C PRO A 47 -2.71 8.62 9.98
N ASP A 48 -3.02 7.45 10.54
CA ASP A 48 -2.98 7.13 11.97
C ASP A 48 -2.35 5.74 12.22
N PRO A 49 -1.10 5.50 11.76
CA PRO A 49 -0.54 4.16 11.74
C PRO A 49 -0.24 3.62 13.14
N VAL A 50 -0.67 2.39 13.39
CA VAL A 50 -0.42 1.67 14.66
C VAL A 50 0.79 0.73 14.59
N THR A 51 1.44 0.63 13.42
CA THR A 51 2.61 -0.24 13.21
C THR A 51 3.84 0.57 12.80
N PRO A 52 5.06 0.10 13.12
CA PRO A 52 6.29 0.75 12.66
C PRO A 52 6.40 0.84 11.12
N TYR A 53 5.86 -0.15 10.39
CA TYR A 53 5.84 -0.13 8.92
C TYR A 53 4.88 0.95 8.40
N GLY A 54 3.67 1.02 8.97
CA GLY A 54 2.70 2.06 8.67
C GLY A 54 3.25 3.46 8.93
N ALA A 55 3.94 3.65 10.06
CA ALA A 55 4.59 4.91 10.40
C ALA A 55 5.65 5.32 9.37
N ALA A 56 6.49 4.38 8.94
CA ALA A 56 7.49 4.65 7.91
C ALA A 56 6.86 4.97 6.54
N LYS A 57 5.77 4.28 6.15
CA LYS A 57 5.01 4.59 4.93
C LYS A 57 4.37 5.98 5.00
N ALA A 58 3.71 6.33 6.10
CA ALA A 58 3.12 7.67 6.27
C ALA A 58 4.17 8.79 6.23
N ALA A 59 5.36 8.55 6.81
CA ALA A 59 6.48 9.46 6.70
C ALA A 59 6.97 9.62 5.25
N ALA A 60 7.01 8.52 4.49
CA ALA A 60 7.35 8.54 3.06
C ALA A 60 6.34 9.38 2.26
N GLU A 61 5.04 9.18 2.46
CA GLU A 61 3.99 9.95 1.78
C GLU A 61 4.17 11.45 2.01
N THR A 62 4.38 11.83 3.28
CA THR A 62 4.60 13.23 3.68
C THR A 62 5.84 13.81 3.00
N GLY A 63 6.97 13.11 3.08
CA GLY A 63 8.23 13.59 2.50
C GLY A 63 8.18 13.69 0.98
N VAL A 64 7.60 12.69 0.30
CA VAL A 64 7.44 12.67 -1.17
C VAL A 64 6.62 13.86 -1.65
N LEU A 65 5.47 14.13 -1.04
CA LEU A 65 4.59 15.22 -1.44
C LEU A 65 5.15 16.61 -1.12
N ILE A 66 5.99 16.74 -0.08
CA ILE A 66 6.68 17.99 0.23
C ILE A 66 7.73 18.33 -0.84
N VAL A 67 8.56 17.36 -1.23
CA VAL A 67 9.69 17.60 -2.15
C VAL A 67 9.31 17.52 -3.62
N HIS A 68 8.22 16.81 -3.94
CA HIS A 68 7.67 16.69 -5.29
C HIS A 68 6.13 16.82 -5.25
N PRO A 69 5.58 18.05 -5.22
CA PRO A 69 4.13 18.27 -5.12
C PRO A 69 3.30 17.73 -6.29
N LYS A 70 3.94 17.39 -7.42
CA LYS A 70 3.30 16.75 -8.57
C LYS A 70 3.40 15.23 -8.55
N ALA A 71 4.01 14.64 -7.53
CA ALA A 71 4.03 13.19 -7.37
C ALA A 71 2.63 12.66 -7.05
N THR A 72 2.41 11.41 -7.43
CA THR A 72 1.23 10.64 -7.05
C THR A 72 1.61 9.64 -5.96
N VAL A 73 0.78 9.53 -4.93
CA VAL A 73 0.87 8.51 -3.88
C VAL A 73 -0.27 7.53 -4.08
N ALA A 74 0.05 6.28 -4.42
CA ALA A 74 -0.91 5.21 -4.60
C ALA A 74 -0.95 4.31 -3.35
N ARG A 75 -1.96 4.48 -2.49
CA ARG A 75 -2.17 3.61 -1.33
C ARG A 75 -2.88 2.35 -1.78
N THR A 76 -2.30 1.19 -1.52
CA THR A 76 -2.88 -0.09 -1.89
C THR A 76 -3.16 -0.96 -0.67
N SER A 77 -4.06 -1.94 -0.81
CA SER A 77 -4.45 -2.85 0.26
C SER A 77 -4.31 -4.30 -0.18
N LEU A 78 -3.67 -5.11 0.67
CA LEU A 78 -3.46 -6.55 0.52
C LEU A 78 -3.27 -7.02 -0.94
N ILE A 79 -2.06 -6.84 -1.47
CA ILE A 79 -1.73 -7.26 -2.84
C ILE A 79 -1.72 -8.79 -2.90
N ILE A 80 -2.59 -9.35 -3.74
CA ILE A 80 -2.66 -10.77 -4.08
C ILE A 80 -2.21 -10.98 -5.53
N GLY A 81 -1.84 -12.19 -5.89
CA GLY A 81 -1.37 -12.49 -7.24
C GLY A 81 -1.60 -13.95 -7.60
N HIS A 82 -0.61 -14.55 -8.25
CA HIS A 82 -0.71 -15.92 -8.76
C HIS A 82 -0.40 -16.99 -7.70
N GLY A 83 -0.62 -16.70 -6.42
CA GLY A 83 -0.39 -17.65 -5.32
C GLY A 83 1.08 -17.97 -5.07
N ARG A 84 2.01 -17.14 -5.57
CA ARG A 84 3.47 -17.37 -5.51
C ARG A 84 4.13 -16.70 -4.33
N SER A 85 3.47 -15.75 -3.66
CA SER A 85 4.06 -15.08 -2.50
C SER A 85 4.09 -16.01 -1.29
N VAL A 86 5.07 -15.78 -0.41
CA VAL A 86 5.17 -16.52 0.87
C VAL A 86 3.91 -16.32 1.72
N HIS A 87 3.29 -15.13 1.65
CA HIS A 87 2.07 -14.82 2.38
C HIS A 87 0.85 -15.58 1.83
N GLU A 88 0.66 -15.63 0.51
CA GLU A 88 -0.41 -16.43 -0.09
C GLU A 88 -0.24 -17.92 0.21
N HIS A 89 1.00 -18.44 0.20
CA HIS A 89 1.29 -19.82 0.61
C HIS A 89 0.89 -20.06 2.06
N ALA A 90 1.32 -19.19 2.98
CA ALA A 90 1.03 -19.34 4.40
C ALA A 90 -0.48 -19.25 4.70
N VAL A 91 -1.20 -18.32 4.08
CA VAL A 91 -2.65 -18.20 4.22
C VAL A 91 -3.34 -19.46 3.70
N ARG A 92 -2.94 -19.96 2.53
CA ARG A 92 -3.47 -21.21 1.98
C ARG A 92 -3.21 -22.39 2.90
N GLU A 93 -2.00 -22.56 3.41
CA GLU A 93 -1.66 -23.68 4.30
C GLU A 93 -2.48 -23.67 5.60
N LEU A 94 -2.73 -22.48 6.16
CA LEU A 94 -3.58 -22.30 7.33
C LEU A 94 -5.04 -22.62 7.00
N ALA A 95 -5.55 -22.14 5.86
CA ALA A 95 -6.93 -22.39 5.43
C ALA A 95 -7.18 -23.88 5.10
N THR A 96 -6.18 -24.58 4.54
CA THR A 96 -6.29 -26.01 4.21
C THR A 96 -5.92 -26.94 5.37
N GLY A 97 -5.53 -26.41 6.53
CA GLY A 97 -5.13 -27.19 7.70
C GLY A 97 -3.82 -27.98 7.52
N THR A 98 -2.98 -27.60 6.54
CA THR A 98 -1.65 -28.20 6.35
C THR A 98 -0.58 -27.54 7.23
N ARG A 99 -0.96 -26.48 7.96
CA ARG A 99 -0.16 -25.79 8.95
C ARG A 99 -1.03 -25.45 10.16
N ASP A 100 -0.50 -25.66 11.36
CA ASP A 100 -1.15 -25.24 12.60
C ASP A 100 -1.15 -23.71 12.74
N GLY A 101 -2.31 -23.16 13.11
CA GLY A 101 -2.51 -21.73 13.37
C GLY A 101 -3.95 -21.31 13.09
N ALA A 102 -4.19 -20.00 13.18
CA ALA A 102 -5.49 -19.41 12.85
C ALA A 102 -5.29 -18.13 12.03
N LEU A 103 -6.22 -17.87 11.12
CA LEU A 103 -6.34 -16.59 10.42
C LEU A 103 -7.23 -15.66 11.25
N PHE A 104 -6.85 -14.39 11.31
CA PHE A 104 -7.71 -13.35 11.87
C PHE A 104 -8.93 -13.18 10.96
N THR A 105 -10.12 -13.14 11.57
CA THR A 105 -11.40 -12.92 10.88
C THR A 105 -11.89 -11.48 10.98
N ASP A 106 -11.23 -10.65 11.79
CA ASP A 106 -11.57 -9.25 12.08
C ASP A 106 -10.63 -8.23 11.38
N ASP A 107 -9.57 -8.69 10.70
CA ASP A 107 -8.70 -7.87 9.85
C ASP A 107 -9.27 -7.81 8.42
N ILE A 108 -10.23 -6.89 8.22
CA ILE A 108 -10.89 -6.66 6.93
C ILE A 108 -10.07 -5.70 6.06
N ARG A 109 -9.81 -6.11 4.82
CA ARG A 109 -9.00 -5.40 3.81
C ARG A 109 -9.76 -5.38 2.49
N CYS A 110 -9.28 -4.60 1.52
CA CYS A 110 -9.79 -4.65 0.14
C CYS A 110 -8.69 -5.21 -0.79
N PRO A 111 -8.59 -6.54 -0.95
CA PRO A 111 -7.50 -7.17 -1.68
C PRO A 111 -7.45 -6.69 -3.13
N VAL A 112 -6.25 -6.46 -3.66
CA VAL A 112 -6.07 -6.09 -5.08
C VAL A 112 -5.17 -7.09 -5.78
N HIS A 113 -5.58 -7.53 -6.96
CA HIS A 113 -4.73 -8.40 -7.76
C HIS A 113 -3.57 -7.61 -8.36
N VAL A 114 -2.37 -8.19 -8.37
CA VAL A 114 -1.12 -7.55 -8.80
C VAL A 114 -1.20 -7.04 -10.25
N THR A 115 -1.92 -7.73 -11.12
CA THR A 115 -2.13 -7.31 -12.52
C THR A 115 -2.96 -6.03 -12.59
N ASP A 116 -4.02 -5.93 -11.79
CA ASP A 116 -4.91 -4.76 -11.78
C ASP A 116 -4.22 -3.57 -11.14
N LEU A 117 -3.49 -3.80 -10.03
CA LEU A 117 -2.66 -2.78 -9.41
C LEU A 117 -1.60 -2.25 -10.39
N ALA A 118 -0.91 -3.13 -11.11
CA ALA A 118 0.09 -2.72 -12.10
C ALA A 118 -0.54 -1.89 -13.24
N ALA A 119 -1.71 -2.28 -13.74
CA ALA A 119 -2.43 -1.52 -14.76
C ALA A 119 -2.82 -0.12 -14.26
N ALA A 120 -3.38 -0.02 -13.05
CA ALA A 120 -3.76 1.26 -12.44
C ALA A 120 -2.54 2.17 -12.18
N LEU A 121 -1.41 1.60 -11.75
CA LEU A 121 -0.17 2.36 -11.57
C LEU A 121 0.38 2.90 -12.89
N LEU A 122 0.29 2.15 -13.99
CA LEU A 122 0.67 2.62 -15.32
C LEU A 122 -0.30 3.68 -15.86
N GLU A 123 -1.58 3.60 -15.48
CA GLU A 123 -2.58 4.61 -15.81
C GLU A 123 -2.28 5.94 -15.13
N LEU A 124 -2.10 5.95 -13.80
CA LEU A 124 -1.60 7.12 -13.04
C LEU A 124 -0.25 7.59 -13.60
N ALA A 125 0.59 6.61 -13.94
CA ALA A 125 1.78 6.63 -14.77
C ALA A 125 1.71 7.53 -16.01
N SER A 126 0.54 7.61 -16.64
CA SER A 126 0.34 8.16 -17.99
C SER A 126 -0.31 9.54 -18.00
N TYR A 127 -1.07 9.89 -16.96
CA TYR A 127 -1.75 11.18 -16.81
C TYR A 127 -0.94 12.19 -15.96
N ASP A 128 -1.39 13.44 -15.89
CA ASP A 128 -0.85 14.45 -14.95
C ASP A 128 -1.58 14.35 -13.59
N ALA A 129 -1.66 13.11 -13.08
CA ALA A 129 -2.24 12.84 -11.77
C ALA A 129 -1.24 13.26 -10.68
N ALA A 130 -1.76 13.85 -9.61
CA ALA A 130 -1.00 14.24 -8.43
C ALA A 130 -1.83 13.96 -7.17
N GLY A 131 -1.15 13.96 -6.02
CA GLY A 131 -1.80 13.74 -4.73
C GLY A 131 -2.00 12.25 -4.42
N ILE A 132 -2.93 11.97 -3.52
CA ILE A 132 -3.16 10.63 -2.96
C ILE A 132 -4.32 9.95 -3.68
N HIS A 133 -4.18 8.66 -3.99
CA HIS A 133 -5.18 7.81 -4.64
C HIS A 133 -5.22 6.44 -3.95
N HIS A 134 -6.41 5.93 -3.62
CA HIS A 134 -6.57 4.57 -3.12
C HIS A 134 -6.76 3.58 -4.29
N LEU A 135 -5.88 2.58 -4.37
CA LEU A 135 -5.89 1.51 -5.37
C LEU A 135 -6.09 0.15 -4.68
N ALA A 136 -7.34 -0.25 -4.55
CA ALA A 136 -7.76 -1.48 -3.88
C ALA A 136 -8.86 -2.20 -4.68
N GLY A 137 -9.12 -3.47 -4.37
CA GLY A 137 -10.28 -4.18 -4.92
C GLY A 137 -11.60 -3.64 -4.39
N SER A 138 -12.71 -4.04 -5.00
CA SER A 138 -14.06 -3.60 -4.61
C SER A 138 -14.57 -4.24 -3.33
N ASP A 139 -14.03 -5.41 -2.98
CA ASP A 139 -14.63 -6.27 -1.97
C ASP A 139 -13.84 -6.19 -0.66
N ALA A 140 -14.55 -5.93 0.43
CA ALA A 140 -14.01 -5.92 1.78
C ALA A 140 -14.03 -7.35 2.34
N LEU A 141 -12.85 -7.95 2.53
CA LEU A 141 -12.67 -9.36 2.89
C LEU A 141 -11.62 -9.51 3.99
N SER A 142 -11.84 -10.45 4.91
CA SER A 142 -10.79 -10.97 5.78
C SER A 142 -9.88 -11.94 5.00
N ARG A 143 -8.68 -12.20 5.52
CA ARG A 143 -7.81 -13.26 4.97
C ARG A 143 -8.41 -14.66 5.07
N HIS A 144 -9.38 -14.87 5.95
CA HIS A 144 -10.08 -16.14 6.08
C HIS A 144 -11.13 -16.35 4.98
N GLU A 145 -11.68 -15.26 4.41
CA GLU A 145 -12.69 -15.30 3.35
C GLU A 145 -12.10 -15.33 1.93
N LEU A 146 -10.79 -15.04 1.81
CA LEU A 146 -10.00 -15.18 0.58
C LEU A 146 -9.76 -16.64 0.19
#